data_AF-R9CD98-F1
#
_entry.id   AF-R9CD98-F1
#
_cell.length_a   1.000
_cell.length_b   1.000
_cell.length_c   1.000
_cell.angle_alpha   90.00
_cell.angle_beta   90.00
_cell.angle_gamma   90.00
#
_symmetry.space_group_name_H-M   'P 1'
#
loop_
_entity.id
_entity.type
_entity.pdbx_description
1 polymer ?
#
loop_
_entity_poly.entity_id
_entity_poly.type
_entity_poly.pdbx_seq_one_letter_code
_entity_poly.pdbx_strand_id
1 'polypeptide(L)'
;MKGDYKDLQDSYSLGLPYPKIKVYDKNSIYADLIKKSYAGEVSELTAITQYTYHQLITSDYIKNTLKGIAIVEMHHLEILGELLIALGENPTFLLRKKIKTFIGVRNL
;
A
#
# COMPACT_ATOMS: atom_id res chain seq x y z
N MET A 1 18.75 -23.58 -24.46
CA MET A 1 17.41 -23.14 -24.86
C MET A 1 17.23 -21.70 -24.42
N LYS A 2 17.61 -20.73 -25.25
CA LYS A 2 17.28 -19.31 -25.02
C LYS A 2 15.90 -19.12 -25.64
N GLY A 3 14.85 -19.24 -24.83
CA GLY A 3 13.49 -18.98 -25.28
C GLY A 3 13.35 -17.50 -25.63
N ASP A 4 12.64 -17.24 -26.73
CA ASP A 4 12.39 -15.96 -27.37
C ASP A 4 11.53 -15.00 -26.53
N TYR A 5 11.92 -14.69 -25.29
CA TYR A 5 11.24 -13.72 -24.43
C TYR A 5 11.69 -12.27 -24.71
N LYS A 6 11.91 -11.92 -25.98
CA LYS A 6 12.49 -10.62 -26.32
C LYS A 6 11.47 -9.48 -26.34
N ASP A 7 10.17 -9.78 -26.28
CA ASP A 7 9.12 -8.81 -26.54
C ASP A 7 7.94 -8.81 -25.52
N LEU A 8 8.07 -9.46 -24.37
CA LEU A 8 7.19 -9.12 -23.24
C LEU A 8 7.70 -7.79 -22.70
N GLN A 9 7.14 -6.69 -23.20
CA GLN A 9 7.23 -5.38 -22.56
C GLN A 9 6.95 -5.61 -21.08
N ASP A 10 7.98 -5.54 -20.22
CA ASP A 10 7.98 -6.07 -18.84
C ASP A 10 6.82 -5.47 -18.03
N SER A 11 5.64 -6.08 -18.16
CA SER A 11 4.43 -5.63 -17.49
C SER A 11 4.43 -6.34 -16.16
N TYR A 12 4.83 -5.62 -15.13
CA TYR A 12 4.79 -6.07 -13.73
C TYR A 12 3.35 -6.10 -13.17
N SER A 13 2.36 -5.79 -14.02
CA SER A 13 0.92 -5.82 -13.72
C SER A 13 0.17 -6.62 -14.79
N LEU A 14 -1.05 -7.06 -14.47
CA LEU A 14 -1.90 -7.82 -15.39
C LEU A 14 -2.55 -6.96 -16.50
N GLY A 15 -2.32 -5.64 -16.52
CA GLY A 15 -2.92 -4.72 -17.49
C GLY A 15 -4.46 -4.60 -17.39
N LEU A 16 -5.07 -5.19 -16.37
CA LEU A 16 -6.50 -5.09 -16.09
C LEU A 16 -6.78 -3.79 -15.31
N PRO A 17 -7.92 -3.13 -15.55
CA PRO A 17 -8.28 -1.93 -14.80
C PRO A 17 -8.55 -2.29 -13.34
N TYR A 18 -8.05 -1.46 -12.43
CA TYR A 18 -8.45 -1.55 -11.02
C TYR A 18 -9.95 -1.23 -10.87
N PRO A 19 -10.61 -1.79 -9.83
CA PRO A 19 -11.97 -1.42 -9.51
C PRO A 19 -12.09 0.09 -9.30
N LYS A 20 -13.21 0.67 -9.74
CA LYS A 20 -13.49 2.09 -9.51
C LYS A 20 -13.56 2.38 -8.02
N ILE A 21 -12.86 3.42 -7.57
CA ILE A 21 -12.90 3.89 -6.19
C ILE A 21 -14.26 4.51 -5.91
N LYS A 22 -15.03 3.87 -5.02
CA LYS A 22 -16.37 4.27 -4.62
C LYS A 22 -16.61 3.94 -3.16
N VAL A 23 -17.19 4.88 -2.43
CA VAL A 23 -17.66 4.69 -1.05
C VAL A 23 -19.10 5.14 -0.95
N TYR A 24 -19.88 4.54 -0.05
CA TYR A 24 -21.27 4.93 0.16
C TYR A 24 -21.39 6.25 0.93
N ASP A 25 -20.61 6.36 2.01
CA ASP A 25 -20.49 7.56 2.84
C ASP A 25 -19.12 7.55 3.55
N LYS A 26 -18.77 8.65 4.21
CA LYS A 26 -17.62 8.73 5.10
C LYS A 26 -17.73 7.68 6.20
N ASN A 27 -16.62 7.01 6.50
CA ASN A 27 -16.60 5.95 7.51
C ASN A 27 -15.19 5.79 8.09
N SER A 28 -15.01 6.30 9.32
CA SER A 28 -13.71 6.28 10.00
C SER A 28 -13.24 4.88 10.39
N ILE A 29 -14.16 3.94 10.64
CA ILE A 29 -13.82 2.54 10.95
C ILE A 29 -13.19 1.88 9.72
N TYR A 30 -13.80 2.08 8.54
CA TYR A 30 -13.24 1.55 7.29
C TYR A 30 -11.94 2.24 6.93
N ALA A 31 -11.86 3.55 7.16
CA ALA A 31 -10.63 4.28 6.91
C ALA A 31 -9.49 3.79 7.81
N ASP A 32 -9.75 3.44 9.08
CA ASP A 32 -8.78 2.80 9.97
C ASP A 32 -8.30 1.44 9.46
N LEU A 33 -9.17 0.65 8.81
CA LEU A 33 -8.78 -0.61 8.18
C LEU A 33 -7.89 -0.38 6.96
N ILE A 34 -8.29 0.53 6.06
CA ILE A 34 -7.51 0.91 4.88
C ILE A 34 -6.14 1.49 5.28
N LYS A 35 -6.09 2.29 6.35
CA LYS A 35 -4.86 2.91 6.85
C LYS A 35 -3.78 1.90 7.22
N LYS A 36 -4.18 0.70 7.67
CA LYS A 36 -3.24 -0.39 7.98
C LYS A 36 -2.56 -0.92 6.72
N SER A 37 -3.30 -1.13 5.64
CA SER A 37 -2.74 -1.52 4.34
C SER A 37 -1.97 -0.37 3.67
N TYR A 38 -2.34 0.88 3.93
CA TYR A 38 -1.65 2.05 3.38
C TYR A 38 -0.28 2.32 4.04
N ALA A 39 -0.22 2.34 5.38
CA ALA A 39 0.97 2.78 6.12
C ALA A 39 1.24 2.01 7.44
N GLY A 40 0.68 0.82 7.59
CA GLY A 40 0.98 -0.06 8.72
C GLY A 40 2.34 -0.78 8.62
N GLU A 41 2.60 -1.66 9.60
CA GLU A 41 3.84 -2.46 9.68
C GLU A 41 4.02 -3.41 8.48
N VAL A 42 2.91 -3.91 7.93
CA VAL A 42 2.85 -4.65 6.67
C VAL A 42 1.85 -3.93 5.77
N SER A 43 2.36 -3.11 4.86
CA SER A 43 1.61 -2.13 4.06
C SER A 43 2.27 -1.86 2.70
N GLU A 44 1.54 -1.18 1.82
CA GLU A 44 2.07 -0.71 0.53
C GLU A 44 3.29 0.20 0.74
N LEU A 45 3.26 1.09 1.73
CA LEU A 45 4.41 1.93 2.06
C LEU A 45 5.66 1.10 2.43
N THR A 46 5.48 0.06 3.24
CA THR A 46 6.61 -0.83 3.61
C THR A 46 7.09 -1.66 2.42
N ALA A 47 6.18 -2.10 1.55
CA ALA A 47 6.54 -2.83 0.33
C ALA A 47 7.33 -1.95 -0.64
N ILE A 48 6.90 -0.71 -0.88
CA ILE A 48 7.61 0.27 -1.71
C ILE A 48 9.03 0.49 -1.19
N THR A 49 9.19 0.77 0.10
CA THR A 49 10.50 1.04 0.68
C THR A 49 11.39 -0.19 0.66
N GLN A 50 10.84 -1.38 0.94
CA GLN A 50 11.54 -2.66 0.87
C GLN A 50 12.05 -2.96 -0.54
N TYR A 51 11.18 -2.93 -1.55
CA TYR A 51 11.58 -3.25 -2.92
C TYR A 51 12.52 -2.20 -3.51
N THR A 52 12.34 -0.93 -3.17
CA THR A 52 13.28 0.14 -3.53
C THR A 52 14.66 -0.13 -2.94
N TYR A 53 14.74 -0.50 -1.66
CA TYR A 53 16.02 -0.83 -1.03
C TYR A 53 16.65 -2.08 -1.64
N HIS A 54 15.88 -3.16 -1.79
CA HIS A 54 16.36 -4.42 -2.39
C HIS A 54 16.89 -4.21 -3.80
N GLN A 55 16.25 -3.35 -4.60
CA GLN A 55 16.73 -2.97 -5.93
C GLN A 55 18.14 -2.35 -5.89
N LEU A 56 18.49 -1.59 -4.85
CA LEU A 56 19.80 -0.95 -4.72
C LEU A 56 20.91 -1.93 -4.35
N ILE A 57 20.58 -2.95 -3.54
CA ILE A 57 21.57 -3.87 -2.96
C ILE A 57 21.67 -5.22 -3.69
N THR A 58 20.80 -5.47 -4.66
CA THR A 58 20.75 -6.73 -5.41
C THR A 58 21.49 -6.64 -6.74
N SER A 59 22.02 -7.78 -7.20
CA SER A 59 22.60 -8.00 -8.53
C SER A 59 21.63 -7.68 -9.67
N ASP A 60 22.17 -7.33 -10.84
CA ASP A 60 21.42 -6.76 -11.96
C ASP A 60 20.24 -7.61 -12.49
N TYR A 61 20.26 -8.94 -12.33
CA TYR A 61 19.28 -9.82 -12.96
C TYR A 61 17.84 -9.72 -12.41
N ILE A 62 17.62 -9.29 -11.15
CA ILE A 62 16.25 -9.02 -10.62
C ILE A 62 15.99 -7.56 -10.32
N LYS A 63 16.95 -6.68 -10.58
CA LYS A 63 16.86 -5.26 -10.26
C LYS A 63 15.64 -4.61 -10.93
N ASN A 64 15.42 -4.90 -12.21
CA ASN A 64 14.27 -4.36 -12.95
C ASN A 64 12.94 -4.92 -12.43
N THR A 65 12.90 -6.19 -12.04
CA THR A 65 11.72 -6.80 -11.42
C THR A 65 11.36 -6.13 -10.10
N LEU A 66 12.34 -5.93 -9.21
CA LEU A 66 12.11 -5.25 -7.93
C LEU A 66 11.65 -3.80 -8.12
N LYS A 67 12.25 -3.08 -9.08
CA LYS A 67 11.80 -1.75 -9.49
C LYS A 67 10.34 -1.76 -9.96
N GLY A 68 10.01 -2.72 -10.81
CA GLY A 68 8.68 -2.91 -11.37
C GLY A 68 7.63 -3.15 -10.30
N ILE A 69 7.92 -4.04 -9.35
CA ILE A 69 7.04 -4.30 -8.20
C ILE A 69 6.88 -3.03 -7.37
N ALA A 70 7.97 -2.30 -7.05
CA ALA A 70 7.88 -1.05 -6.29
C ALA A 70 6.94 -0.03 -6.96
N ILE A 71 6.96 0.08 -8.30
CA ILE A 71 6.05 0.96 -9.05
C ILE A 71 4.59 0.50 -8.93
N VAL A 72 4.33 -0.81 -8.98
CA VAL A 72 2.98 -1.36 -8.77
C VAL A 72 2.48 -1.06 -7.36
N GLU A 73 3.32 -1.22 -6.33
CA GLU A 73 2.92 -0.89 -4.96
C GLU A 73 2.70 0.62 -4.75
N MET A 74 3.42 1.50 -5.47
CA MET A 74 3.12 2.94 -5.48
C MET A 74 1.72 3.23 -6.02
N HIS A 75 1.27 2.49 -7.03
CA HIS A 75 -0.07 2.63 -7.57
C HIS A 75 -1.14 2.07 -6.61
N HIS A 76 -0.86 0.96 -5.92
CA HIS A 76 -1.73 0.48 -4.84
C HIS A 76 -1.84 1.51 -3.72
N LEU A 77 -0.72 2.12 -3.32
CA LEU A 77 -0.70 3.18 -2.31
C LEU A 77 -1.57 4.38 -2.73
N GLU A 78 -1.51 4.80 -4.00
CA GLU A 78 -2.36 5.87 -4.56
C GLU A 78 -3.85 5.51 -4.43
N ILE A 79 -4.24 4.30 -4.85
CA ILE A 79 -5.63 3.81 -4.74
C ILE A 79 -6.12 3.82 -3.28
N LEU A 80 -5.30 3.34 -2.35
CA LEU A 80 -5.65 3.35 -0.92
C LEU A 80 -5.70 4.78 -0.35
N GLY A 81 -4.84 5.68 -0.83
CA GLY A 81 -4.85 7.10 -0.48
C GLY A 81 -6.14 7.80 -0.92
N GLU A 82 -6.57 7.56 -2.16
CA GLU A 82 -7.84 8.05 -2.68
C GLU A 82 -9.05 7.49 -1.91
N LEU A 83 -9.01 6.21 -1.53
CA LEU A 83 -10.02 5.61 -0.66
C LEU A 83 -10.08 6.27 0.72
N LEU A 84 -8.93 6.60 1.32
CA LEU A 84 -8.90 7.33 2.60
C LEU A 84 -9.56 8.71 2.47
N ILE A 85 -9.25 9.45 1.40
CA ILE A 85 -9.85 10.75 1.12
C ILE A 85 -11.37 10.62 0.96
N ALA A 86 -11.82 9.65 0.15
CA ALA A 86 -13.23 9.39 -0.09
C ALA A 86 -13.97 9.03 1.22
N LEU A 87 -13.33 8.28 2.11
CA LEU A 87 -13.87 7.92 3.44
C LEU A 87 -13.85 9.08 4.45
N GLY A 88 -13.31 10.25 4.09
CA GLY A 88 -13.27 11.45 4.92
C GLY A 88 -12.02 11.58 5.80
N GLU A 89 -10.95 10.84 5.51
CA GLU A 89 -9.68 10.90 6.24
C GLU A 89 -8.54 11.53 5.44
N ASN A 90 -7.51 11.99 6.14
CA ASN A 90 -6.28 12.47 5.52
C ASN A 90 -5.28 11.30 5.33
N PRO A 91 -4.73 11.06 4.11
CA PRO A 91 -3.79 9.96 3.82
C PRO A 91 -2.36 10.20 4.33
N THR A 92 -2.20 10.61 5.59
CA THR A 92 -0.89 10.66 6.28
C THR A 92 -0.26 9.27 6.44
N PHE A 93 1.06 9.18 6.62
CA PHE A 93 1.74 7.91 6.93
C PHE A 93 1.77 7.58 8.44
N LEU A 94 0.91 8.24 9.23
CA LEU A 94 0.83 8.03 10.67
C LEU A 94 -0.43 7.22 11.00
N LEU A 95 -0.26 6.15 11.75
CA LEU A 95 -1.38 5.42 12.34
C LEU A 95 -1.95 6.19 13.54
N ARG A 96 -3.27 6.21 13.66
CA ARG A 96 -3.93 6.69 14.88
C ARG A 96 -3.52 5.82 16.06
N LYS A 97 -2.92 6.44 17.09
CA LYS A 97 -2.74 5.78 18.39
C LYS A 97 -4.12 5.67 19.06
N LYS A 98 -4.60 4.45 19.30
CA LYS A 98 -5.73 4.26 20.21
C LYS A 98 -5.26 4.64 21.61
N ILE A 99 -5.78 5.74 22.15
CA ILE A 99 -5.62 6.06 23.56
C ILE A 99 -6.38 4.97 24.33
N LYS A 100 -5.68 4.15 25.10
CA LYS A 100 -6.34 3.28 26.08
C LYS A 100 -6.86 4.20 27.18
N THR A 101 -8.12 4.62 27.10
CA THR A 101 -8.79 5.25 28.24
C THR A 101 -8.85 4.22 29.34
N PHE A 102 -7.98 4.34 30.34
CA PHE A 102 -8.13 3.62 31.60
C PHE A 102 -9.37 4.21 32.27
N ILE A 103 -10.55 3.65 31.99
CA ILE A 103 -11.74 3.92 32.79
C ILE A 103 -11.52 3.17 34.10
N GLY A 104 -10.79 3.83 35.01
CA GLY A 104 -10.69 3.41 36.39
C GLY A 104 -12.10 3.41 36.96
N VAL A 105 -12.66 2.22 37.15
CA VAL A 105 -13.84 1.99 37.96
C VAL A 105 -13.49 2.48 39.37
N ARG A 106 -13.91 3.70 39.71
CA ARG A 106 -14.01 4.12 41.11
C ARG A 106 -15.23 3.41 41.70
N ASN A 107 -15.00 2.22 42.23
CA ASN A 107 -15.93 1.60 43.18
C ASN A 107 -15.41 1.89 44.59
N LEU A 108 -16.28 2.56 45.35
CA LEU A 108 -16.27 2.83 46.80
C LEU A 108 -15.31 3.93 47.28
#